data_AF-A0A6C0CRU5-F1
#
_entry.id   AF-A0A6C0CRU5-F1
#
_cell.length_a   1.000
_cell.length_b   1.000
_cell.length_c   1.000
_cell.angle_alpha   90.00
_cell.angle_beta   90.00
_cell.angle_gamma   90.00
#
_symmetry.space_group_name_H-M   'P 1'
#
loop_
_entity.id
_entity.type
_entity.pdbx_description
1 polymer ?
#
loop_
_entity_poly.entity_id
_entity_poly.type
_entity_poly.pdbx_seq_one_letter_code
_entity_poly.pdbx_strand_id
1 'polypeptide(L)'
;MKLYPSIMIDNMLKTILLFACFVEIVKGFFQYDLIEHLDDFKYMKYTKYFIYTLILIAFIMNITKLTFYLPFLGKTAFPTGMLKEHHPPNSDINFTLKNVKPNTKIVYWGSENQSKQTLPISTPWDAYKNYQNSGVTSSNKEGIAILKLIKPVSYKIPNGMTLKPHVHYREIIKDGMLGPIETTYI
;
A
#
# COMPACT_ATOMS: atom_id res chain seq x y z
N MET A 1 9.55 11.68 -11.00
CA MET A 1 10.93 11.37 -10.57
C MET A 1 11.09 11.06 -9.07
N LYS A 2 10.02 10.93 -8.26
CA LYS A 2 10.10 10.68 -6.80
C LYS A 2 10.12 9.19 -6.38
N LEU A 3 10.00 8.25 -7.33
CA LEU A 3 9.84 6.82 -7.04
C LEU A 3 11.12 6.20 -6.44
N TYR A 4 12.27 6.41 -7.07
CA TYR A 4 13.55 5.83 -6.62
C TYR A 4 14.01 6.34 -5.25
N PRO A 5 13.97 7.66 -4.95
CA PRO A 5 14.33 8.14 -3.62
C PRO A 5 13.46 7.54 -2.51
N SER A 6 12.15 7.42 -2.72
CA SER A 6 11.25 6.82 -1.71
C SER A 6 11.60 5.36 -1.41
N ILE A 7 11.90 4.57 -2.45
CA ILE A 7 12.26 3.16 -2.31
C ILE A 7 13.62 3.03 -1.61
N MET A 8 14.57 3.89 -1.96
CA MET A 8 15.89 3.91 -1.33
C MET A 8 15.81 4.24 0.16
N ILE A 9 15.01 5.24 0.54
CA ILE A 9 14.76 5.58 1.95
C ILE A 9 14.12 4.38 2.67
N ASP A 10 13.08 3.76 2.10
CA ASP A 10 12.43 2.59 2.71
C ASP A 10 13.42 1.45 2.95
N ASN A 11 14.27 1.15 1.97
CA ASN A 11 15.30 0.11 2.09
C ASN A 11 16.37 0.47 3.12
N MET A 12 16.78 1.74 3.19
CA MET A 12 17.74 2.22 4.20
C MET A 12 17.18 2.06 5.62
N LEU A 13 15.92 2.45 5.86
CA LEU A 13 15.28 2.28 7.17
C LEU A 13 15.18 0.80 7.57
N LYS A 14 14.81 -0.08 6.63
CA LYS A 14 14.80 -1.54 6.87
C LYS A 14 16.19 -2.10 7.17
N THR A 15 17.22 -1.57 6.50
CA THR A 15 18.61 -1.97 6.74
C THR A 15 19.07 -1.58 8.14
N ILE A 16 18.71 -0.39 8.62
CA ILE A 16 18.99 0.05 10.00
C ILE A 16 18.31 -0.87 11.02
N LEU A 17 17.05 -1.24 10.79
CA LEU A 17 16.33 -2.16 11.67
C LEU A 17 16.93 -3.58 11.64
N LEU A 18 17.34 -4.06 10.47
CA LEU A 18 18.03 -5.35 10.34
C LEU A 18 19.36 -5.35 11.09
N PHE A 19 20.12 -4.24 11.01
CA PHE A 19 21.33 -4.05 11.80
C PHE A 19 21.05 -4.09 13.31
N ALA A 20 19.98 -3.43 13.77
CA ALA A 20 19.56 -3.50 15.17
C ALA A 20 19.26 -4.94 15.62
N CYS A 21 18.52 -5.71 14.82
CA CYS A 21 18.28 -7.13 15.10
C CYS A 21 19.57 -7.95 15.14
N PHE A 22 20.50 -7.68 14.21
CA PHE A 22 21.81 -8.35 14.19
C PHE A 22 22.61 -8.06 15.47
N VAL A 23 22.63 -6.80 15.94
CA VAL A 23 23.30 -6.44 17.21
C VAL A 23 22.71 -7.21 18.39
N GLU A 24 21.38 -7.30 18.49
CA GLU A 24 20.73 -8.06 19.57
C GLU A 24 21.02 -9.56 19.50
N ILE A 25 21.10 -10.14 18.30
CA ILE A 25 21.51 -11.53 18.10
C ILE A 25 22.96 -11.72 18.58
N VAL A 26 23.89 -10.84 18.19
CA VAL A 26 25.30 -10.93 18.63
C VAL A 26 25.40 -10.83 20.15
N LYS A 27 24.68 -9.88 20.75
CA LYS A 27 24.62 -9.71 22.20
C LYS A 27 24.10 -10.95 22.91
N GLY A 28 23.01 -11.54 22.42
CA GLY A 28 22.43 -12.75 23.00
C GLY A 28 23.34 -13.98 22.91
N PHE A 29 23.92 -14.22 21.73
CA PHE A 29 24.74 -15.42 21.47
C PHE A 29 26.15 -15.33 22.05
N PHE A 30 26.80 -14.17 21.93
CA PHE A 30 28.21 -14.01 22.32
C PHE A 30 28.38 -13.26 23.63
N GLN A 31 27.29 -12.83 24.29
CA GLN A 31 27.32 -11.99 25.49
C GLN A 31 28.16 -10.71 25.28
N TYR A 32 28.16 -10.22 24.03
CA TYR A 32 29.01 -9.13 23.57
C TYR A 32 28.16 -8.04 22.93
N ASP A 33 28.16 -6.85 23.54
CA ASP A 33 27.39 -5.71 23.06
C ASP A 33 28.25 -4.88 22.08
N LEU A 34 27.97 -5.05 20.78
CA LEU A 34 28.70 -4.39 19.71
C LEU A 34 28.58 -2.86 19.78
N ILE A 35 27.43 -2.32 20.22
CA ILE A 35 27.20 -0.88 20.26
C ILE A 35 27.89 -0.27 21.48
N GLU A 36 27.80 -0.91 22.65
CA GLU A 36 28.49 -0.43 23.86
C GLU A 36 30.01 -0.46 23.69
N HIS A 37 30.56 -1.48 23.02
CA HIS A 37 32.00 -1.55 22.76
C HIS A 37 32.53 -0.42 21.88
N LEU A 38 31.69 0.24 21.07
CA LEU A 38 32.13 1.42 20.31
C LEU A 38 32.51 2.59 21.22
N ASP A 39 31.90 2.71 22.39
CA ASP A 39 32.21 3.78 23.35
C ASP A 39 33.56 3.55 24.07
N ASP A 40 34.11 2.33 24.05
CA ASP A 40 35.45 2.03 24.59
C ASP A 40 36.56 2.76 23.82
N PHE A 41 36.29 3.15 22.56
CA PHE A 41 37.19 3.98 21.78
C PHE A 41 37.07 5.44 22.19
N LYS A 42 38.17 6.04 22.65
CA LYS A 42 38.28 7.42 23.16
C LYS A 42 37.57 8.49 22.30
N TYR A 43 37.52 8.33 20.98
CA TYR A 43 36.93 9.28 20.03
C TYR A 43 35.46 9.02 19.71
N MET A 44 34.86 7.96 20.25
CA MET A 44 33.51 7.49 19.89
C MET A 44 32.52 7.53 21.06
N LYS A 45 32.84 8.27 22.15
CA LYS A 45 32.11 8.34 23.43
C LYS A 45 30.62 8.72 23.36
N TYR A 46 30.09 9.08 22.20
CA TYR A 46 28.67 9.41 22.00
C TYR A 46 28.05 8.68 20.80
N THR A 47 28.79 7.80 20.15
CA THR A 47 28.39 7.13 18.92
C THR A 47 27.18 6.23 19.17
N LYS A 48 27.10 5.58 20.35
CA LYS A 48 25.94 4.75 20.69
C LYS A 48 24.62 5.53 20.69
N TYR A 49 24.61 6.75 21.23
CA TYR A 49 23.39 7.56 21.29
C TYR A 49 22.92 7.94 19.88
N PHE A 50 23.88 8.24 18.99
CA PHE A 50 23.57 8.51 17.59
C PHE A 50 22.98 7.28 16.89
N ILE A 51 23.60 6.10 17.06
CA ILE A 51 23.09 4.83 16.50
C ILE A 51 21.69 4.52 17.03
N TYR A 52 21.48 4.58 18.35
CA TYR A 52 20.16 4.34 18.94
C TYR A 52 19.11 5.35 18.47
N THR A 53 19.49 6.61 18.24
CA THR A 53 18.60 7.63 17.66
C THR A 53 18.20 7.25 16.23
N LEU A 54 19.14 6.79 15.40
CA LEU A 54 18.83 6.31 14.05
C LEU A 54 17.91 5.09 14.07
N ILE A 55 18.13 4.14 14.98
CA ILE A 55 17.27 2.96 15.16
C ILE A 55 15.86 3.41 15.57
N LEU A 56 15.74 4.32 16.54
CA LEU A 56 14.46 4.85 17.00
C LEU A 56 13.70 5.55 15.87
N ILE A 57 14.37 6.43 15.11
CA ILE A 57 13.77 7.10 13.95
C ILE A 57 13.31 6.06 12.92
N ALA A 58 14.15 5.07 12.59
CA ALA A 58 13.81 4.02 11.65
C ALA A 58 12.60 3.18 12.11
N PHE A 59 12.51 2.90 13.41
CA PHE A 59 11.38 2.19 14.01
C PHE A 59 10.09 3.00 13.89
N ILE A 60 10.08 4.26 14.33
CA ILE A 60 8.90 5.15 14.28
C ILE A 60 8.43 5.35 12.82
N MET A 61 9.37 5.53 11.89
CA MET A 61 9.05 5.70 10.48
C MET A 61 8.47 4.45 9.83
N ASN A 62 8.72 3.25 10.35
CA ASN A 62 8.14 2.00 9.83
C ASN A 62 6.82 1.63 10.51
N ILE A 63 6.71 1.78 11.84
CA ILE A 63 5.50 1.41 12.59
C ILE A 63 4.28 2.24 12.20
N THR A 64 4.50 3.46 11.70
CA THR A 64 3.43 4.36 11.24
C THR A 64 2.98 4.06 9.80
N LYS A 65 3.71 3.22 9.05
CA LYS A 65 3.38 2.89 7.67
C LYS A 65 2.42 1.72 7.61
N LEU A 66 1.22 1.94 7.08
CA LEU A 66 0.25 0.87 6.84
C LEU A 66 0.82 -0.26 5.96
N THR A 67 1.64 0.09 4.97
CA THR A 67 2.31 -0.87 4.07
C THR A 67 3.39 -1.71 4.74
N PHE A 68 3.81 -1.36 5.96
CA PHE A 68 4.69 -2.21 6.77
C PHE A 68 3.96 -3.50 7.20
N TYR A 69 2.69 -3.38 7.57
CA TYR A 69 1.84 -4.50 7.98
C TYR A 69 1.10 -5.14 6.80
N LEU A 70 0.75 -4.33 5.79
CA LEU A 70 -0.05 -4.74 4.64
C LEU A 70 0.70 -4.38 3.35
N PRO A 71 1.76 -5.13 2.98
CA PRO A 71 2.64 -4.78 1.86
C PRO A 71 1.90 -4.73 0.52
N PHE A 72 0.83 -5.50 0.36
CA PHE A 72 0.01 -5.49 -0.84
C PHE A 72 -0.70 -4.15 -1.09
N LEU A 73 -0.88 -3.29 -0.08
CA LEU A 73 -1.42 -1.94 -0.26
C LEU A 73 -0.41 -0.98 -0.91
N GLY A 74 0.88 -1.33 -0.92
CA GLY A 74 1.95 -0.53 -1.49
C GLY A 74 2.01 -0.59 -3.02
N LYS A 75 3.09 -0.04 -3.57
CA LYS A 75 3.39 -0.07 -5.01
C LYS A 75 3.66 -1.50 -5.46
N THR A 76 3.23 -1.84 -6.69
CA THR A 76 3.31 -3.21 -7.21
C THR A 76 3.88 -3.22 -8.61
N ALA A 77 4.88 -4.07 -8.84
CA ALA A 77 5.37 -4.35 -10.18
C ALA A 77 4.30 -5.10 -10.97
N PHE A 78 3.92 -4.56 -12.13
CA PHE A 78 2.89 -5.15 -12.99
C PHE A 78 3.13 -4.71 -14.44
N PRO A 79 3.08 -5.61 -15.43
CA PRO A 79 3.26 -5.25 -16.84
C PRO A 79 2.05 -4.45 -17.35
N THR A 80 2.12 -3.13 -17.18
CA THR A 80 1.05 -2.16 -17.45
C THR A 80 0.57 -2.14 -18.89
N GLY A 81 1.39 -2.59 -19.84
CA GLY A 81 1.02 -2.74 -21.25
C GLY A 81 -0.14 -3.72 -21.48
N MET A 82 -0.39 -4.66 -20.55
CA MET A 82 -1.52 -5.59 -20.64
C MET A 82 -2.87 -4.95 -20.25
N LEU A 83 -2.84 -3.79 -19.59
CA LEU A 83 -4.04 -3.12 -19.10
C LEU A 83 -4.72 -2.36 -20.24
N LYS A 84 -5.69 -3.01 -20.86
CA LYS A 84 -6.59 -2.41 -21.85
C LYS A 84 -7.78 -1.79 -21.15
N GLU A 85 -8.25 -0.66 -21.67
CA GLU A 85 -9.45 -0.02 -21.15
C GLU A 85 -10.65 -0.95 -21.28
N HIS A 86 -11.40 -1.06 -20.19
CA HIS A 86 -12.62 -1.84 -20.12
C HIS A 86 -13.39 -1.45 -18.85
N HIS A 87 -14.66 -1.85 -18.81
CA HIS A 87 -15.52 -1.67 -17.65
C HIS A 87 -16.46 -2.88 -17.53
N PRO A 88 -17.09 -3.11 -16.36
CA PRO A 88 -18.12 -4.13 -16.24
C PRO A 88 -19.24 -3.87 -17.25
N PRO A 89 -19.77 -4.91 -17.94
CA PRO A 89 -20.76 -4.75 -19.01
C PRO A 89 -22.11 -4.18 -18.50
N ASN A 90 -22.43 -4.36 -17.22
CA ASN A 90 -23.68 -3.93 -16.60
C ASN A 90 -23.47 -2.82 -15.55
N SER A 91 -22.53 -1.90 -15.79
CA SER A 91 -22.31 -0.77 -14.89
C SER A 91 -23.58 0.07 -14.73
N ASP A 92 -23.99 0.32 -13.48
CA ASP A 92 -25.17 1.13 -13.13
C ASP A 92 -24.81 2.49 -12.52
N ILE A 93 -23.51 2.73 -12.24
CA ILE A 93 -23.01 4.01 -11.73
C ILE A 93 -21.78 4.51 -12.51
N ASN A 94 -21.69 5.84 -12.63
CA ASN A 94 -20.52 6.57 -13.10
C ASN A 94 -19.94 7.39 -11.95
N PHE A 95 -18.88 6.89 -11.33
CA PHE A 95 -18.21 7.59 -10.23
C PHE A 95 -17.10 8.50 -10.77
N THR A 96 -17.15 9.79 -10.44
CA THR A 96 -16.13 10.77 -10.89
C THR A 96 -15.02 10.86 -9.86
N LEU A 97 -13.84 10.37 -10.24
CA LEU A 97 -12.63 10.49 -9.45
C LEU A 97 -11.88 11.78 -9.86
N LYS A 98 -11.51 12.61 -8.88
CA LYS A 98 -10.82 13.89 -9.08
C LYS A 98 -9.45 13.86 -8.40
N ASN A 99 -8.56 14.77 -8.82
CA ASN A 99 -7.21 14.95 -8.25
C ASN A 99 -6.30 13.72 -8.43
N VAL A 100 -6.54 12.92 -9.46
CA VAL A 100 -5.61 11.85 -9.88
C VAL A 100 -4.55 12.42 -10.79
N LYS A 101 -3.44 11.71 -10.98
CA LYS A 101 -2.41 12.12 -11.95
C LYS A 101 -3.04 12.28 -13.34
N PRO A 102 -2.82 13.41 -14.04
CA PRO A 102 -3.34 13.61 -15.40
C PRO A 102 -2.81 12.61 -16.42
N ASN A 103 -3.62 12.30 -17.43
CA ASN A 103 -3.27 11.43 -18.56
C ASN A 103 -2.67 10.08 -18.13
N THR A 104 -3.21 9.47 -17.08
CA THR A 104 -2.74 8.19 -16.54
C THR A 104 -3.84 7.16 -16.58
N LYS A 105 -3.48 5.90 -16.79
CA LYS A 105 -4.42 4.80 -16.61
C LYS A 105 -4.68 4.55 -15.12
N ILE A 106 -5.90 4.13 -14.82
CA ILE A 106 -6.40 3.82 -13.50
C ILE A 106 -7.02 2.44 -13.56
N VAL A 107 -6.51 1.53 -12.75
CA VAL A 107 -7.14 0.22 -12.52
C VAL A 107 -8.02 0.36 -11.29
N TYR A 108 -9.27 -0.06 -11.36
CA TYR A 108 -10.23 0.11 -10.27
C TYR A 108 -11.08 -1.14 -10.08
N TRP A 109 -11.56 -1.36 -8.86
CA TRP A 109 -12.48 -2.45 -8.52
C TRP A 109 -13.33 -2.10 -7.30
N GLY A 110 -14.57 -2.59 -7.30
CA GLY A 110 -15.51 -2.52 -6.18
C GLY A 110 -16.00 -3.92 -5.80
N SER A 111 -16.73 -4.02 -4.69
CA SER A 111 -17.41 -5.27 -4.34
C SER A 111 -18.48 -5.60 -5.38
N GLU A 112 -18.67 -6.89 -5.65
CA GLU A 112 -19.73 -7.40 -6.51
C GLU A 112 -21.07 -7.36 -5.77
N ASN A 113 -22.12 -6.91 -6.46
CA ASN A 113 -23.49 -6.93 -5.95
C ASN A 113 -24.25 -8.09 -6.60
N GLN A 114 -24.50 -9.16 -5.84
CA GLN A 114 -25.27 -10.31 -6.33
C GLN A 114 -26.70 -10.22 -5.79
N SER A 115 -27.69 -10.33 -6.68
CA SER A 115 -29.13 -10.11 -6.40
C SER A 115 -29.74 -11.00 -5.30
N LYS A 116 -29.01 -12.00 -4.79
CA LYS A 116 -29.47 -12.95 -3.76
C LYS A 116 -28.60 -12.97 -2.50
N GLN A 117 -27.70 -12.01 -2.31
CA GLN A 117 -26.75 -12.03 -1.19
C GLN A 117 -27.29 -11.22 0.01
N THR A 118 -27.18 -11.79 1.22
CA THR A 118 -27.45 -11.04 2.45
C THR A 118 -26.35 -10.01 2.68
N LEU A 119 -26.75 -8.78 2.99
CA LEU A 119 -25.81 -7.69 3.30
C LEU A 119 -25.70 -7.46 4.81
N PRO A 120 -24.53 -7.06 5.33
CA PRO A 120 -23.25 -6.95 4.60
C PRO A 120 -22.68 -8.32 4.25
N ILE A 121 -21.94 -8.40 3.14
CA ILE A 121 -21.25 -9.62 2.74
C ILE A 121 -20.27 -10.04 3.86
N SER A 122 -20.21 -11.33 4.18
CA SER A 122 -19.48 -11.86 5.34
C SER A 122 -17.98 -11.67 5.29
N THR A 123 -17.38 -11.72 4.10
CA THR A 123 -15.92 -11.66 3.95
C THR A 123 -15.49 -10.81 2.75
N PRO A 124 -14.26 -10.28 2.73
CA PRO A 124 -13.73 -9.58 1.57
C PRO A 124 -13.60 -10.49 0.34
N TRP A 125 -13.29 -11.78 0.53
CA TRP A 125 -13.17 -12.74 -0.58
C TRP A 125 -14.51 -12.95 -1.29
N ASP A 126 -15.60 -13.06 -0.52
CA ASP A 126 -16.94 -13.16 -1.07
C ASP A 126 -17.39 -11.85 -1.73
N ALA A 127 -16.91 -10.71 -1.21
CA ALA A 127 -17.25 -9.39 -1.72
C ALA A 127 -16.59 -9.08 -3.06
N TYR A 128 -15.34 -9.48 -3.28
CA TYR A 128 -14.63 -9.23 -4.55
C TYR A 128 -14.69 -10.40 -5.53
N LYS A 129 -14.88 -11.63 -5.04
CA LYS A 129 -15.10 -12.86 -5.81
C LYS A 129 -14.18 -12.99 -7.04
N ASN A 130 -14.70 -12.70 -8.23
CA ASN A 130 -14.01 -12.89 -9.50
C ASN A 130 -13.54 -11.56 -10.11
N TYR A 131 -13.63 -10.47 -9.35
CA TYR A 131 -13.33 -9.11 -9.78
C TYR A 131 -14.16 -8.68 -11.01
N GLN A 132 -15.40 -9.16 -11.15
CA GLN A 132 -16.24 -8.78 -12.29
C GLN A 132 -16.66 -7.31 -12.23
N ASN A 133 -16.70 -6.73 -11.04
CA ASN A 133 -16.90 -5.30 -10.84
C ASN A 133 -15.57 -4.53 -10.83
N SER A 134 -14.79 -4.69 -11.90
CA SER A 134 -13.50 -4.02 -12.08
C SER A 134 -13.34 -3.47 -13.49
N GLY A 135 -12.41 -2.53 -13.65
CA GLY A 135 -12.15 -1.92 -14.95
C GLY A 135 -10.83 -1.17 -15.00
N VAL A 136 -10.55 -0.68 -16.20
CA VAL A 136 -9.41 0.19 -16.49
C VAL A 136 -9.92 1.38 -17.29
N THR A 137 -9.62 2.59 -16.82
CA THR A 137 -9.95 3.85 -17.49
C THR A 137 -8.73 4.75 -17.51
N SER A 138 -8.81 5.89 -18.18
CA SER A 138 -7.76 6.91 -18.20
C SER A 138 -8.27 8.22 -17.63
N SER A 139 -7.42 8.92 -16.87
CA SER A 139 -7.68 10.29 -16.47
C SER A 139 -7.42 11.25 -17.64
N ASN A 140 -8.16 12.35 -17.67
CA ASN A 140 -7.94 13.43 -18.62
C ASN A 140 -6.78 14.35 -18.19
N LYS A 141 -6.55 15.43 -18.95
CA LYS A 141 -5.50 16.42 -18.69
C LYS A 141 -5.71 17.21 -17.40
N GLU A 142 -6.94 17.27 -16.89
CA GLU A 142 -7.31 17.90 -15.62
C GLU A 142 -7.17 16.95 -14.41
N GLY A 143 -6.78 15.68 -14.61
CA GLY A 143 -6.72 14.72 -13.52
C GLY A 143 -8.10 14.27 -13.04
N ILE A 144 -9.04 14.13 -13.97
CA ILE A 144 -10.39 13.60 -13.74
C ILE A 144 -10.53 12.28 -14.48
N ALA A 145 -11.05 11.26 -13.82
CA ALA A 145 -11.36 9.96 -14.40
C ALA A 145 -12.79 9.53 -14.06
N ILE A 146 -13.45 8.84 -14.99
CA ILE A 146 -14.81 8.31 -14.80
C ILE A 146 -14.69 6.80 -14.64
N LEU A 147 -15.07 6.31 -13.45
CA LEU A 147 -15.11 4.89 -13.14
C LEU A 147 -16.54 4.39 -13.38
N LYS A 148 -16.68 3.46 -14.33
CA LYS A 148 -17.96 2.78 -14.57
C LYS A 148 -18.00 1.50 -13.75
N LEU A 149 -18.97 1.36 -12.86
CA LEU A 149 -19.05 0.27 -11.89
C LEU A 149 -20.49 -0.24 -11.77
N ILE A 150 -20.63 -1.48 -11.31
CA ILE A 150 -21.86 -1.93 -10.64
C ILE A 150 -21.81 -1.38 -9.21
N LYS A 151 -22.90 -0.86 -8.66
CA LYS A 151 -22.94 -0.22 -7.36
C LYS A 151 -22.37 -1.16 -6.28
N PRO A 152 -21.21 -0.83 -5.67
CA PRO A 152 -20.62 -1.67 -4.65
C PRO A 152 -21.52 -1.77 -3.42
N VAL A 153 -21.39 -2.87 -2.69
CA VAL A 153 -22.12 -3.15 -1.46
C VAL A 153 -21.18 -3.29 -0.27
N SER A 154 -21.73 -3.15 0.94
CA SER A 154 -20.97 -3.29 2.18
C SER A 154 -20.54 -4.73 2.45
N TYR A 155 -19.39 -4.88 3.11
CA TYR A 155 -18.87 -6.18 3.53
C TYR A 155 -18.13 -6.07 4.87
N LYS A 156 -17.96 -7.21 5.54
CA LYS A 156 -17.22 -7.32 6.79
C LYS A 156 -15.77 -7.70 6.54
N ILE A 157 -14.86 -7.09 7.30
CA ILE A 157 -13.45 -7.48 7.36
C ILE A 157 -13.21 -8.46 8.53
N PRO A 158 -12.07 -9.17 8.59
CA PRO A 158 -11.85 -10.25 9.56
C PRO A 158 -12.04 -9.89 11.04
N ASN A 159 -11.93 -8.62 11.41
CA ASN A 159 -12.20 -8.15 12.78
C ASN A 159 -13.69 -7.89 13.09
N GLY A 160 -14.60 -8.21 12.15
CA GLY A 160 -16.05 -8.03 12.29
C GLY A 160 -16.57 -6.64 11.91
N MET A 161 -15.69 -5.67 11.66
CA MET A 161 -16.09 -4.32 11.24
C MET A 161 -16.72 -4.36 9.85
N THR A 162 -17.81 -3.61 9.66
CA THR A 162 -18.48 -3.46 8.37
C THR A 162 -17.94 -2.24 7.64
N LEU A 163 -17.46 -2.44 6.41
CA LEU A 163 -17.06 -1.38 5.51
C LEU A 163 -18.24 -0.91 4.68
N LYS A 164 -18.42 0.42 4.60
CA LYS A 164 -19.40 1.07 3.70
C LYS A 164 -19.04 0.81 2.24
N PRO A 165 -19.98 0.91 1.28
CA PRO A 165 -19.66 0.85 -0.15
C PRO A 165 -18.48 1.75 -0.54
N HIS A 166 -17.51 1.18 -1.23
CA HIS A 166 -16.29 1.87 -1.65
C HIS A 166 -15.69 1.25 -2.91
N VAL A 167 -14.76 1.99 -3.49
CA VAL A 167 -13.97 1.59 -4.66
C VAL A 167 -12.51 1.67 -4.29
N HIS A 168 -11.77 0.63 -4.67
CA HIS A 168 -10.32 0.65 -4.66
C HIS A 168 -9.80 0.98 -6.05
N TYR A 169 -8.71 1.73 -6.11
CA TYR A 169 -8.05 2.01 -7.37
C TYR A 169 -6.53 2.13 -7.21
N ARG A 170 -5.83 1.99 -8.33
CA ARG A 170 -4.40 2.23 -8.48
C ARG A 170 -4.15 3.06 -9.72
N GLU A 171 -3.33 4.09 -9.59
CA GLU A 171 -2.81 4.85 -10.71
C GLU A 171 -1.54 4.19 -11.29
N ILE A 172 -1.33 4.30 -12.59
CA ILE A 172 -0.04 3.92 -13.18
C ILE A 172 1.00 5.00 -12.86
N ILE A 173 2.07 4.63 -12.15
CA ILE A 173 3.17 5.55 -11.84
C ILE A 173 4.05 5.73 -13.09
N LYS A 174 4.47 4.60 -13.66
CA LYS A 174 5.31 4.45 -14.86
C LYS A 174 5.04 3.06 -15.44
N ASP A 175 5.39 2.84 -16.70
CA ASP A 175 5.34 1.51 -17.29
C ASP A 175 6.03 0.46 -16.41
N GLY A 176 5.32 -0.63 -16.15
CA GLY A 176 5.77 -1.70 -15.26
C GLY A 176 5.45 -1.50 -13.77
N MET A 177 4.83 -0.39 -13.36
CA MET A 177 4.60 -0.08 -11.94
C MET A 177 3.24 0.55 -11.65
N LEU A 178 2.43 -0.15 -10.85
CA LEU A 178 1.21 0.38 -10.25
C LEU A 178 1.50 1.10 -8.93
N GLY A 179 0.75 2.17 -8.68
CA GLY A 179 0.75 2.90 -7.42
C GLY A 179 0.13 2.11 -6.27
N PRO A 180 0.16 2.68 -5.04
CA PRO A 180 -0.51 2.10 -3.89
C PRO A 180 -2.03 1.98 -4.12
N ILE A 181 -2.69 1.15 -3.33
CA ILE A 181 -4.15 1.08 -3.32
C ILE A 181 -4.68 2.35 -2.65
N GLU A 182 -5.47 3.09 -3.40
CA GLU A 182 -6.28 4.20 -2.88
C GLU A 182 -7.73 3.74 -2.74
N THR A 183 -8.45 4.32 -1.77
CA THR A 183 -9.85 3.97 -1.50
C THR A 183 -10.72 5.21 -1.47
N THR A 184 -11.86 5.17 -2.13
CA THR A 184 -12.87 6.22 -2.09
C THR A 184 -14.25 5.63 -1.81
N TYR A 185 -15.05 6.32 -1.00
CA TYR A 185 -16.38 5.87 -0.62
C TYR A 185 -17.43 6.43 -1.58
N ILE A 186 -18.45 5.62 -1.87
CA ILE A 186 -19.60 6.00 -2.72
C ILE A 186 -20.78 6.40 -1.84
#